data_AF-A0AAU4NK46-F1
#
_entry.id   AF-A0AAU4NK46-F1
#
_cell.length_a   1.000
_cell.length_b   1.000
_cell.length_c   1.000
_cell.angle_alpha   90.00
_cell.angle_beta   90.00
_cell.angle_gamma   90.00
#
_symmetry.space_group_name_H-M   'P 1'
#
loop_
_entity.id
_entity.type
_entity.pdbx_description
1 polymer ?
#
loop_
_entity_poly.entity_id
_entity_poly.type
_entity_poly.pdbx_seq_one_letter_code
_entity_poly.pdbx_strand_id
1 'polypeptide(L)'
;MPGRRARVGAALLLVVGAVVAALSATTVAASWVDRAIGSSRFTTSPFGLESSVNNGGTWAAHPANAPAVMTLSAASLLPGQSTYGAVSLRAVTASPQIRVTVDATSTTAGLGSVLRYSVIRSATCVAANFTAPGASYVIGSAAADVPVTTDSAANAVILPAGTSSATGSPVPLCFRLSLPDTLAVWTNATLQTSFPATWTFVGTT
;
A
#
# COMPACT_ATOMS: atom_id res chain seq x y z
N MET A 1 -81.29 22.62 80.28
CA MET A 1 -80.85 24.01 80.14
C MET A 1 -80.64 24.33 78.67
N PRO A 2 -81.53 25.12 78.04
CA PRO A 2 -81.39 25.57 76.65
C PRO A 2 -80.91 27.03 76.56
N GLY A 3 -80.39 27.42 75.39
CA GLY A 3 -80.51 28.79 74.92
C GLY A 3 -79.20 29.51 74.61
N ARG A 4 -78.70 29.37 73.38
CA ARG A 4 -77.80 30.37 72.76
C ARG A 4 -78.59 31.04 71.63
N ARG A 5 -78.91 32.32 71.80
CA ARG A 5 -79.72 33.12 70.87
C ARG A 5 -78.87 33.56 69.67
N ALA A 6 -79.47 33.42 68.49
CA ALA A 6 -78.98 33.82 67.19
C ALA A 6 -78.93 35.35 67.02
N ARG A 7 -78.05 35.82 66.12
CA ARG A 7 -78.32 37.02 65.31
C ARG A 7 -77.98 36.75 63.86
N VAL A 8 -79.01 36.94 63.05
CA VAL A 8 -79.08 36.81 61.60
C VAL A 8 -78.49 38.08 60.97
N GLY A 9 -77.67 37.90 59.95
CA GLY A 9 -77.26 38.97 59.04
C GLY A 9 -77.35 38.43 57.61
N ALA A 10 -78.43 38.76 56.92
CA ALA A 10 -78.67 38.38 55.54
C ALA A 10 -78.00 39.39 54.59
N ALA A 11 -77.28 38.89 53.59
CA ALA A 11 -77.01 39.62 52.36
C ALA A 11 -77.04 38.63 51.19
N LEU A 12 -78.12 38.73 50.43
CA LEU A 12 -78.39 38.01 49.19
C LEU A 12 -77.50 38.61 48.10
N LEU A 13 -76.69 37.80 47.42
CA LEU A 13 -76.13 38.16 46.12
C LEU A 13 -76.36 37.00 45.15
N LEU A 14 -77.27 37.26 44.22
CA LEU A 14 -77.71 36.41 43.15
C LEU A 14 -76.81 36.73 41.94
N VAL A 15 -75.89 35.83 41.59
CA VAL A 15 -75.12 35.91 40.35
C VAL A 15 -75.38 34.63 39.56
N VAL A 16 -76.15 34.78 38.50
CA VAL A 16 -76.38 33.78 37.46
C VAL A 16 -75.09 33.69 36.63
N GLY A 17 -74.30 32.65 36.85
CA GLY A 17 -73.12 32.34 36.04
C GLY A 17 -73.39 31.10 35.19
N ALA A 18 -73.52 31.29 33.88
CA ALA A 18 -73.66 30.20 32.93
C ALA A 18 -72.45 29.27 33.01
N VAL A 19 -72.72 27.98 33.19
CA VAL A 19 -71.74 26.90 33.12
C VAL A 19 -71.23 26.80 31.69
N VAL A 20 -69.94 27.08 31.48
CA VAL A 20 -69.19 26.55 30.34
C VAL A 20 -67.98 25.85 30.90
N ALA A 21 -68.16 24.57 31.25
CA ALA A 21 -67.05 23.67 31.48
C ALA A 21 -66.41 23.34 30.12
N ALA A 22 -65.57 24.24 29.60
CA ALA A 22 -64.67 23.91 28.53
C ALA A 22 -63.60 22.97 29.12
N LEU A 23 -63.87 21.67 29.08
CA LEU A 23 -62.86 20.63 29.25
C LEU A 23 -61.91 20.73 28.06
N SER A 24 -60.95 21.65 28.10
CA SER A 24 -59.75 21.49 27.30
C SER A 24 -58.98 20.33 27.91
N ALA A 25 -59.28 19.13 27.44
CA ALA A 25 -58.39 18.00 27.63
C ALA A 25 -57.06 18.40 26.98
N THR A 26 -56.13 18.92 27.79
CA THR A 26 -54.73 18.97 27.41
C THR A 26 -54.30 17.53 27.31
N THR A 27 -54.37 16.97 26.09
CA THR A 27 -53.67 15.73 25.81
C THR A 27 -52.19 16.03 26.02
N VAL A 28 -51.70 15.77 27.23
CA VAL A 28 -50.27 15.72 27.50
C VAL A 28 -49.79 14.47 26.79
N ALA A 29 -49.56 14.59 25.47
CA ALA A 29 -48.75 13.64 24.75
C ALA A 29 -47.33 13.83 25.27
N ALA A 30 -47.04 13.21 26.41
CA ALA A 30 -45.68 13.09 26.89
C ALA A 30 -44.93 12.17 25.92
N SER A 31 -44.40 12.77 24.86
CA SER A 31 -43.46 12.13 23.96
C SER A 31 -42.12 12.05 24.71
N TRP A 32 -41.99 11.07 25.60
CA TRP A 32 -40.71 10.65 26.17
C TRP A 32 -39.89 9.94 25.09
N VAL A 33 -39.41 10.71 24.12
CA VAL A 33 -38.52 10.20 23.07
C VAL A 33 -37.14 10.72 23.41
N ASP A 34 -36.36 9.89 24.11
CA ASP A 34 -34.91 10.07 24.22
C ASP A 34 -34.26 9.54 22.93
N ARG A 35 -33.47 10.39 22.27
CA ARG A 35 -32.79 10.05 21.02
C ARG A 35 -31.29 10.06 21.27
N ALA A 36 -30.70 8.88 21.40
CA ALA A 36 -29.26 8.71 21.34
C ALA A 36 -28.83 8.57 19.86
N ILE A 37 -28.15 9.59 19.34
CA ILE A 37 -27.56 9.54 17.99
C ILE A 37 -26.12 9.04 18.14
N GLY A 38 -25.86 7.81 17.70
CA GLY A 38 -24.50 7.30 17.52
C GLY A 38 -23.96 7.75 16.15
N SER A 39 -22.76 8.32 16.13
CA SER A 39 -22.03 8.57 14.88
C SER A 39 -20.79 7.69 14.83
N SER A 40 -20.52 7.08 13.68
CA SER A 40 -19.28 6.35 13.40
C SER A 40 -18.47 7.10 12.36
N ARG A 41 -17.15 7.18 12.54
CA ARG A 41 -16.21 7.62 11.51
C ARG A 41 -15.38 6.42 11.07
N PHE A 42 -15.23 6.25 9.76
CA PHE A 42 -14.29 5.31 9.17
C PHE A 42 -13.23 6.10 8.40
N THR A 43 -11.98 5.65 8.48
CA THR A 43 -10.85 6.17 7.72
C THR A 43 -10.18 5.03 6.97
N THR A 44 -9.70 5.28 5.77
CA THR A 44 -8.91 4.29 5.01
C THR A 44 -7.51 4.17 5.60
N SER A 45 -6.95 2.97 5.64
CA SER A 45 -5.54 2.78 6.00
C SER A 45 -4.64 3.31 4.88
N PRO A 46 -3.43 3.82 5.20
CA PRO A 46 -2.41 4.05 4.19
C PRO A 46 -2.13 2.75 3.41
N PHE A 47 -1.87 2.89 2.11
CA PHE A 47 -1.36 1.82 1.27
C PHE A 47 -0.26 2.41 0.38
N GLY A 48 0.94 1.89 0.53
CA GLY A 48 2.09 2.38 -0.22
C GLY A 48 3.34 1.58 0.06
N LEU A 49 4.23 1.57 -0.93
CA LEU A 49 5.57 1.02 -0.85
C LEU A 49 6.59 2.07 -1.30
N GLU A 50 7.79 1.94 -0.77
CA GLU A 50 8.95 2.75 -1.15
C GLU A 50 10.05 1.83 -1.63
N SER A 51 10.95 2.37 -2.44
CA SER A 51 12.19 1.69 -2.81
C SER A 51 13.43 2.50 -2.44
N SER A 52 14.55 1.81 -2.38
CA SER A 52 15.87 2.36 -2.11
C SER A 52 16.89 1.69 -3.02
N VAL A 53 17.69 2.49 -3.72
CA VAL A 53 18.77 2.04 -4.61
C VAL A 53 20.16 2.23 -4.01
N ASN A 54 20.23 2.64 -2.73
CA ASN A 54 21.46 2.90 -1.99
C ASN A 54 21.49 2.08 -0.69
N ASN A 55 21.11 0.81 -0.77
CA ASN A 55 21.14 -0.15 0.33
C ASN A 55 20.38 0.32 1.60
N GLY A 56 19.24 0.99 1.40
CA GLY A 56 18.38 1.45 2.49
C GLY A 56 18.77 2.82 3.08
N GLY A 57 19.73 3.54 2.49
CA GLY A 57 20.13 4.87 2.98
C GLY A 57 19.05 5.93 2.79
N THR A 58 18.40 5.96 1.64
CA THR A 58 17.27 6.86 1.34
C THR A 58 16.11 6.08 0.76
N TRP A 59 14.90 6.44 1.16
CA TRP A 59 13.67 5.80 0.77
C TRP A 59 12.70 6.83 0.21
N ALA A 60 12.06 6.51 -0.90
CA ALA A 60 11.04 7.34 -1.50
C ALA A 60 10.05 6.50 -2.32
N ALA A 61 8.88 7.08 -2.57
CA ALA A 61 8.03 6.64 -3.67
C ALA A 61 8.68 7.09 -4.98
N HIS A 62 8.83 6.15 -5.93
CA HIS A 62 9.42 6.41 -7.24
C HIS A 62 8.36 6.24 -8.33
N PRO A 63 7.64 7.31 -8.71
CA PRO A 63 6.60 7.23 -9.72
C PRO A 63 7.21 7.07 -11.13
N ALA A 64 6.39 6.66 -12.10
CA ALA A 64 6.84 6.40 -13.47
C ALA A 64 7.56 7.59 -14.15
N ASN A 65 7.21 8.82 -13.79
CA ASN A 65 7.83 10.05 -14.29
C ASN A 65 9.09 10.48 -13.51
N ALA A 66 9.42 9.81 -12.40
CA ALA A 66 10.64 10.03 -11.61
C ALA A 66 11.14 8.70 -11.01
N PRO A 67 11.55 7.74 -11.86
CA PRO A 67 11.99 6.42 -11.39
C PRO A 67 13.32 6.50 -10.63
N ALA A 68 13.54 5.56 -9.72
CA ALA A 68 14.86 5.37 -9.12
C ALA A 68 15.85 4.84 -10.17
N VAL A 69 17.07 5.37 -10.16
CA VAL A 69 18.15 4.85 -11.01
C VAL A 69 19.04 3.93 -10.18
N MET A 70 18.93 2.62 -10.44
CA MET A 70 19.79 1.62 -9.82
C MET A 70 21.21 1.73 -10.38
N THR A 71 22.21 1.86 -9.50
CA THR A 71 23.60 1.79 -9.90
C THR A 71 24.00 0.34 -10.15
N LEU A 72 24.64 0.10 -11.29
CA LEU A 72 25.16 -1.20 -11.68
C LEU A 72 26.65 -1.31 -11.36
N SER A 73 27.12 -2.51 -10.99
CA SER A 73 28.53 -2.76 -10.64
C SER A 73 29.51 -2.57 -11.80
N ALA A 74 29.02 -2.65 -13.04
CA ALA A 74 29.76 -2.39 -14.26
C ALA A 74 28.89 -1.61 -15.26
N ALA A 75 29.48 -0.60 -15.90
CA ALA A 75 28.81 0.28 -16.86
C ALA A 75 28.84 -0.26 -18.31
N SER A 76 29.67 -1.26 -18.59
CA SER A 76 29.77 -1.89 -19.91
C SER A 76 29.98 -3.39 -19.74
N LEU A 77 29.28 -4.17 -20.55
CA LEU A 77 29.36 -5.62 -20.55
C LEU A 77 29.97 -6.09 -21.87
N LEU A 78 30.89 -7.04 -21.77
CA LEU A 78 31.24 -7.91 -22.89
C LEU A 78 30.33 -9.14 -22.87
N PRO A 79 30.15 -9.85 -23.99
CA PRO A 79 29.43 -11.11 -23.97
C PRO A 79 30.05 -12.09 -22.97
N GLY A 80 29.20 -12.81 -22.24
CA GLY A 80 29.58 -13.66 -21.10
C GLY A 80 29.73 -12.93 -19.76
N GLN A 81 29.70 -11.59 -19.75
CA GLN A 81 29.78 -10.82 -18.51
C GLN A 81 28.41 -10.56 -17.89
N SER A 82 28.44 -10.33 -16.57
CA SER A 82 27.28 -9.93 -15.78
C SER A 82 27.56 -8.68 -14.96
N THR A 83 26.53 -7.88 -14.71
CA THR A 83 26.55 -6.71 -13.83
C THR A 83 25.43 -6.83 -12.81
N TYR A 84 25.63 -6.21 -11.66
CA TYR A 84 24.76 -6.39 -10.49
C TYR A 84 24.24 -5.05 -10.00
N GLY A 85 22.97 -5.01 -9.59
CA GLY A 85 22.34 -3.83 -9.03
C GLY A 85 21.42 -4.18 -7.86
N ALA A 86 21.45 -3.37 -6.81
CA ALA A 86 20.65 -3.59 -5.62
C ALA A 86 19.45 -2.62 -5.57
N VAL A 87 18.28 -3.17 -5.23
CA VAL A 87 17.08 -2.39 -4.87
C VAL A 87 16.48 -3.00 -3.63
N SER A 88 16.17 -2.20 -2.63
CA SER A 88 15.39 -2.65 -1.47
C SER A 88 13.99 -2.07 -1.55
N LEU A 89 12.99 -2.86 -1.16
CA LEU A 89 11.59 -2.46 -1.10
C LEU A 89 11.10 -2.51 0.34
N ARG A 90 10.17 -1.62 0.73
CA ARG A 90 9.48 -1.71 2.02
C ARG A 90 8.08 -1.15 1.93
N ALA A 91 7.17 -1.62 2.78
CA ALA A 91 5.88 -0.99 2.98
C ALA A 91 6.04 0.29 3.82
N VAL A 92 5.26 1.34 3.52
CA VAL A 92 5.24 2.55 4.36
C VAL A 92 4.57 2.30 5.71
N THR A 93 4.72 3.25 6.64
CA THR A 93 4.06 3.20 7.95
C THR A 93 2.55 3.01 7.82
N ALA A 94 1.99 2.14 8.65
CA ALA A 94 0.58 1.75 8.67
C ALA A 94 0.03 1.11 7.38
N SER A 95 0.88 0.78 6.39
CA SER A 95 0.48 -0.08 5.28
C SER A 95 0.28 -1.52 5.75
N PRO A 96 -0.73 -2.23 5.22
CA PRO A 96 -0.83 -3.67 5.39
C PRO A 96 0.37 -4.39 4.72
N GLN A 97 0.42 -5.72 4.84
CA GLN A 97 1.34 -6.51 4.05
C GLN A 97 1.09 -6.26 2.56
N ILE A 98 2.16 -6.09 1.78
CA ILE A 98 2.07 -5.83 0.34
C ILE A 98 2.70 -7.00 -0.42
N ARG A 99 1.96 -7.53 -1.39
CA ARG A 99 2.41 -8.53 -2.35
C ARG A 99 2.83 -7.82 -3.63
N VAL A 100 4.07 -7.98 -4.02
CA VAL A 100 4.68 -7.26 -5.13
C VAL A 100 5.00 -8.21 -6.27
N THR A 101 4.54 -7.83 -7.46
CA THR A 101 4.99 -8.37 -8.75
C THR A 101 6.03 -7.41 -9.34
N VAL A 102 7.10 -7.96 -9.91
CA VAL A 102 8.10 -7.22 -10.67
C VAL A 102 7.75 -7.33 -12.16
N ASP A 103 7.28 -6.23 -12.74
CA ASP A 103 6.89 -6.15 -14.13
C ASP A 103 8.06 -5.59 -14.96
N ALA A 104 8.45 -6.33 -15.98
CA ALA A 104 9.56 -6.02 -16.86
C ALA A 104 9.06 -5.19 -18.06
N THR A 105 9.07 -3.86 -17.92
CA THR A 105 8.57 -2.93 -18.94
C THR A 105 9.60 -2.54 -20.00
N SER A 106 10.70 -3.29 -20.07
CA SER A 106 11.82 -3.05 -20.99
C SER A 106 11.46 -3.36 -22.45
N THR A 107 12.07 -2.65 -23.41
CA THR A 107 11.80 -2.87 -24.85
C THR A 107 12.51 -4.13 -25.39
N THR A 108 11.93 -4.78 -26.39
CA THR A 108 12.46 -6.02 -27.01
C THR A 108 13.42 -5.77 -28.17
N ALA A 109 13.94 -4.54 -28.33
CA ALA A 109 14.75 -4.16 -29.49
C ALA A 109 16.23 -4.02 -29.14
N GLY A 110 17.10 -4.22 -30.15
CA GLY A 110 18.55 -4.06 -30.01
C GLY A 110 19.11 -4.93 -28.87
N LEU A 111 19.93 -4.33 -28.00
CA LEU A 111 20.52 -5.01 -26.86
C LEU A 111 19.47 -5.61 -25.89
N GLY A 112 18.28 -5.00 -25.77
CA GLY A 112 17.19 -5.53 -24.94
C GLY A 112 16.65 -6.89 -25.41
N SER A 113 16.80 -7.22 -26.70
CA SER A 113 16.36 -8.52 -27.26
C SER A 113 17.22 -9.70 -26.80
N VAL A 114 18.48 -9.44 -26.41
CA VAL A 114 19.44 -10.48 -26.03
C VAL A 114 19.75 -10.49 -24.54
N LEU A 115 19.59 -9.35 -23.85
CA LEU A 115 19.85 -9.23 -22.42
C LEU A 115 19.01 -10.22 -21.62
N ARG A 116 19.66 -10.86 -20.66
CA ARG A 116 19.04 -11.76 -19.70
C ARG A 116 19.18 -11.20 -18.30
N TYR A 117 18.27 -11.61 -17.44
CA TYR A 117 18.33 -11.24 -16.04
C TYR A 117 17.77 -12.31 -15.11
N SER A 118 18.20 -12.23 -13.86
CA SER A 118 17.59 -12.91 -12.72
C SER A 118 17.60 -12.00 -11.51
N VAL A 119 16.70 -12.28 -10.58
CA VAL A 119 16.54 -11.50 -9.36
C VAL A 119 16.47 -12.46 -8.18
N ILE A 120 17.27 -12.18 -7.15
CA ILE A 120 17.24 -12.92 -5.88
C ILE A 120 16.93 -11.98 -4.73
N ARG A 121 16.38 -12.53 -3.63
CA ARG A 121 16.37 -11.84 -2.33
C ARG A 121 17.72 -12.01 -1.67
N SER A 122 18.43 -10.90 -1.44
CA SER A 122 19.75 -10.92 -0.80
C SER A 122 20.14 -9.54 -0.27
N ALA A 123 20.68 -9.50 0.95
CA ALA A 123 21.14 -8.25 1.60
C ALA A 123 22.40 -7.66 0.94
N THR A 124 23.24 -8.51 0.36
CA THR A 124 24.37 -8.10 -0.49
C THR A 124 24.07 -8.40 -1.94
N CYS A 125 24.59 -7.61 -2.87
CA CYS A 125 24.38 -7.83 -4.29
C CYS A 125 25.69 -8.14 -5.00
N VAL A 126 26.09 -9.41 -4.94
CA VAL A 126 27.33 -9.93 -5.51
C VAL A 126 27.09 -11.26 -6.23
N ALA A 127 27.97 -11.60 -7.16
CA ALA A 127 27.88 -12.80 -8.00
C ALA A 127 27.67 -14.09 -7.20
N ALA A 128 28.38 -14.25 -6.09
CA ALA A 128 28.35 -15.46 -5.26
C ALA A 128 26.95 -15.78 -4.70
N ASN A 129 26.08 -14.78 -4.54
CA ASN A 129 24.75 -14.99 -3.97
C ASN A 129 23.79 -15.70 -4.93
N PHE A 130 24.05 -15.65 -6.24
CA PHE A 130 23.24 -16.35 -7.24
C PHE A 130 23.58 -17.85 -7.32
N THR A 131 24.80 -18.23 -6.95
CA THR A 131 25.22 -19.64 -6.95
C THR A 131 25.23 -20.26 -5.55
N ALA A 132 24.91 -19.47 -4.52
CA ALA A 132 24.82 -19.94 -3.16
C ALA A 132 23.71 -21.01 -3.01
N PRO A 133 23.97 -22.11 -2.27
CA PRO A 133 22.92 -23.06 -1.92
C PRO A 133 21.76 -22.36 -1.22
N GLY A 134 20.54 -22.56 -1.72
CA GLY A 134 19.34 -21.94 -1.15
C GLY A 134 19.07 -20.49 -1.56
N ALA A 135 19.76 -19.98 -2.60
CA ALA A 135 19.46 -18.66 -3.17
C ALA A 135 17.95 -18.50 -3.45
N SER A 136 17.34 -17.44 -2.92
CA SER A 136 15.90 -17.19 -3.02
C SER A 136 15.58 -16.41 -4.30
N TYR A 137 15.37 -17.13 -5.39
CA TYR A 137 15.00 -16.57 -6.68
C TYR A 137 13.58 -15.98 -6.66
N VAL A 138 13.47 -14.76 -7.17
CA VAL A 138 12.22 -14.05 -7.48
C VAL A 138 11.92 -14.15 -8.97
N ILE A 139 12.95 -14.02 -9.79
CA ILE A 139 12.90 -14.14 -11.26
C ILE A 139 14.07 -14.99 -11.73
N GLY A 140 13.80 -15.86 -12.71
CA GLY A 140 14.78 -16.83 -13.20
C GLY A 140 15.03 -17.95 -12.19
N SER A 141 16.19 -18.59 -12.30
CA SER A 141 16.57 -19.71 -11.44
C SER A 141 18.09 -19.86 -11.36
N ALA A 142 18.55 -20.77 -10.49
CA ALA A 142 19.95 -21.18 -10.45
C ALA A 142 20.45 -21.76 -11.78
N ALA A 143 19.54 -22.37 -12.55
CA ALA A 143 19.87 -23.02 -13.82
C ALA A 143 19.90 -22.04 -15.00
N ALA A 144 19.07 -20.98 -14.97
CA ALA A 144 18.92 -20.09 -16.12
C ALA A 144 18.39 -18.70 -15.73
N ASP A 145 18.97 -17.69 -16.39
CA ASP A 145 18.42 -16.34 -16.49
C ASP A 145 17.30 -16.29 -17.55
N VAL A 146 16.40 -15.31 -17.43
CA VAL A 146 15.27 -15.12 -18.33
C VAL A 146 15.44 -13.87 -19.20
N PRO A 147 14.74 -13.71 -20.34
CA PRO A 147 14.74 -12.43 -21.08
C PRO A 147 14.44 -11.23 -20.16
N VAL A 148 15.07 -10.08 -20.42
CA VAL A 148 14.87 -8.83 -19.64
C VAL A 148 13.42 -8.30 -19.67
N THR A 149 12.55 -8.87 -20.51
CA THR A 149 11.13 -8.56 -20.65
C THR A 149 10.21 -9.56 -19.96
N THR A 150 10.76 -10.51 -19.20
CA THR A 150 9.97 -11.53 -18.50
C THR A 150 9.57 -11.00 -17.13
N ASP A 151 8.26 -10.96 -16.84
CA ASP A 151 7.77 -10.59 -15.51
C ASP A 151 8.09 -11.67 -14.45
N SER A 152 8.06 -11.27 -13.18
CA SER A 152 8.04 -12.26 -12.09
C SER A 152 6.70 -13.00 -12.04
N ALA A 153 6.66 -14.13 -11.31
CA ALA A 153 5.39 -14.69 -10.90
C ALA A 153 4.57 -13.66 -10.10
N ALA A 154 3.24 -13.72 -10.21
CA ALA A 154 2.37 -12.84 -9.43
C ALA A 154 2.69 -12.95 -7.93
N ASN A 155 2.80 -11.82 -7.25
CA ASN A 155 3.03 -11.75 -5.81
C ASN A 155 4.37 -12.39 -5.36
N ALA A 156 5.39 -12.42 -6.22
CA ALA A 156 6.67 -13.07 -5.94
C ALA A 156 7.43 -12.49 -4.73
N VAL A 157 7.21 -11.22 -4.41
CA VAL A 157 7.84 -10.55 -3.27
C VAL A 157 6.78 -10.18 -2.23
N ILE A 158 7.03 -10.53 -0.97
CA ILE A 158 6.16 -10.18 0.16
C ILE A 158 6.87 -9.12 0.99
N LEU A 159 6.29 -7.92 1.06
CA LEU A 159 6.73 -6.86 1.94
C LEU A 159 5.98 -6.97 3.27
N PRO A 160 6.70 -7.12 4.40
CA PRO A 160 6.07 -7.08 5.72
C PRO A 160 5.30 -5.77 5.94
N ALA A 161 4.19 -5.87 6.67
CA ALA A 161 3.36 -4.71 7.01
C ALA A 161 4.15 -3.65 7.78
N GLY A 162 3.78 -2.38 7.59
CA GLY A 162 4.19 -1.30 8.49
C GLY A 162 3.33 -1.33 9.77
N THR A 163 3.91 -0.91 10.89
CA THR A 163 3.15 -0.67 12.12
C THR A 163 2.58 0.75 12.12
N SER A 164 1.81 1.13 13.14
CA SER A 164 1.31 2.50 13.28
C SER A 164 2.42 3.56 13.44
N SER A 165 3.63 3.16 13.80
CA SER A 165 4.76 4.07 14.06
C SER A 165 6.04 3.74 13.30
N ALA A 166 6.09 2.63 12.55
CA ALA A 166 7.26 2.22 11.79
C ALA A 166 6.89 1.65 10.41
N THR A 167 7.81 1.81 9.45
CA THR A 167 7.73 1.17 8.14
C THR A 167 7.87 -0.35 8.26
N GLY A 168 7.48 -1.08 7.22
CA GLY A 168 7.78 -2.52 7.12
C GLY A 168 9.28 -2.80 7.08
N SER A 169 9.66 -4.03 7.43
CA SER A 169 11.06 -4.47 7.31
C SER A 169 11.49 -4.47 5.83
N PRO A 170 12.66 -3.88 5.49
CA PRO A 170 13.17 -3.88 4.11
C PRO A 170 13.37 -5.28 3.54
N VAL A 171 12.93 -5.46 2.29
CA VAL A 171 13.19 -6.65 1.49
C VAL A 171 14.22 -6.30 0.42
N PRO A 172 15.47 -6.74 0.56
CA PRO A 172 16.52 -6.43 -0.40
C PRO A 172 16.47 -7.40 -1.59
N LEU A 173 16.50 -6.83 -2.79
CA LEU A 173 16.53 -7.52 -4.07
C LEU A 173 17.87 -7.22 -4.76
N CYS A 174 18.47 -8.26 -5.31
CA CYS A 174 19.66 -8.16 -6.13
C CYS A 174 19.35 -8.61 -7.55
N PHE A 175 19.55 -7.71 -8.50
CA PHE A 175 19.41 -7.94 -9.92
C PHE A 175 20.76 -8.34 -10.50
N ARG A 176 20.79 -9.43 -11.26
CA ARG A 176 21.89 -9.78 -12.15
C ARG A 176 21.42 -9.56 -13.57
N LEU A 177 22.11 -8.71 -14.31
CA LEU A 177 21.94 -8.57 -15.75
C LEU A 177 23.14 -9.22 -16.43
N SER A 178 22.88 -10.05 -17.42
CA SER A 178 23.90 -10.83 -18.13
C SER A 178 23.74 -10.70 -19.64
N LEU A 179 24.86 -10.55 -20.33
CA LEU A 179 24.93 -10.61 -21.78
C LEU A 179 25.36 -12.03 -22.19
N PRO A 180 24.55 -12.81 -22.93
CA PRO A 180 24.90 -14.20 -23.25
C PRO A 180 26.20 -14.33 -24.05
N ASP A 181 27.03 -15.32 -23.70
CA ASP A 181 28.24 -15.68 -24.44
C ASP A 181 27.87 -16.59 -25.63
N THR A 182 27.48 -15.97 -26.74
CA THR A 182 27.14 -16.72 -27.96
C THR A 182 27.77 -16.04 -29.16
N LEU A 183 28.11 -16.82 -30.20
CA LEU A 183 28.67 -16.29 -31.44
C LEU A 183 27.77 -15.20 -32.04
N ALA A 184 26.45 -15.39 -32.02
CA ALA A 184 25.48 -14.44 -32.53
C ALA A 184 25.54 -13.09 -31.81
N VAL A 185 25.82 -13.07 -30.50
CA VAL A 185 25.99 -11.83 -29.74
C VAL A 185 27.35 -11.19 -30.05
N TRP A 186 28.43 -11.97 -30.13
CA TRP A 186 29.77 -11.48 -30.45
C TRP A 186 29.87 -10.82 -31.84
N THR A 187 29.18 -11.38 -32.85
CA THR A 187 29.31 -10.91 -34.24
C THR A 187 28.28 -9.86 -34.64
N ASN A 188 27.32 -9.54 -33.77
CA ASN A 188 26.26 -8.59 -34.10
C ASN A 188 26.58 -7.17 -33.61
N ALA A 189 27.14 -6.36 -34.52
CA ALA A 189 27.50 -4.97 -34.25
C ALA A 189 26.33 -4.08 -33.79
N THR A 190 25.07 -4.43 -34.13
CA THR A 190 23.89 -3.65 -33.71
C THR A 190 23.64 -3.72 -32.19
N LEU A 191 24.24 -4.70 -31.50
CA LEU A 191 24.13 -4.87 -30.05
C LEU A 191 25.14 -4.02 -29.27
N GLN A 192 26.10 -3.36 -29.94
CA GLN A 192 27.11 -2.50 -29.32
C GLN A 192 26.54 -1.09 -29.01
N THR A 193 25.46 -1.06 -28.24
CA THR A 193 24.71 0.15 -27.88
C THR A 193 24.41 0.18 -26.37
N SER A 194 23.89 1.32 -25.89
CA SER A 194 23.38 1.41 -24.51
C SER A 194 21.90 1.04 -24.47
N PHE A 195 21.47 0.41 -23.38
CA PHE A 195 20.08 0.00 -23.18
C PHE A 195 19.61 0.31 -21.76
N PRO A 196 18.57 1.15 -21.58
CA PRO A 196 17.97 1.38 -20.27
C PRO A 196 16.94 0.29 -19.96
N ALA A 197 17.31 -0.67 -19.12
CA ALA A 197 16.35 -1.63 -18.58
C ALA A 197 15.50 -0.97 -17.49
N THR A 198 14.18 -1.19 -17.54
CA THR A 198 13.21 -0.66 -16.59
C THR A 198 12.35 -1.80 -16.04
N TRP A 199 12.10 -1.73 -14.73
CA TRP A 199 11.18 -2.62 -14.01
C TRP A 199 10.21 -1.79 -13.17
N THR A 200 8.96 -2.23 -13.10
CA THR A 200 7.92 -1.62 -12.28
C THR A 200 7.55 -2.58 -11.15
N PHE A 201 7.49 -2.06 -9.92
CA PHE A 201 7.08 -2.83 -8.75
C PHE A 201 5.60 -2.61 -8.49
N VAL A 202 4.76 -3.59 -8.81
CA VAL A 202 3.32 -3.51 -8.68
C VAL A 202 2.89 -4.16 -7.36
N GLY A 203 2.48 -3.34 -6.40
CA GLY A 203 2.01 -3.79 -5.09
C GLY A 203 0.49 -4.01 -5.04
N THR A 204 0.08 -5.12 -4.46
CA THR A 204 -1.32 -5.46 -4.12
C THR A 204 -1.40 -5.98 -2.68
N THR A 205 -2.60 -6.11 -2.11
CA THR A 205 -2.82 -6.71 -0.78
C THR A 205 -3.26 -8.16 -0.85
#